data_AF-A0A1Q7ZRP3-F1
#
_entry.id   AF-A0A1Q7ZRP3-F1
#
_cell.length_a   1.000
_cell.length_b   1.000
_cell.length_c   1.000
_cell.angle_alpha   90.00
_cell.angle_beta   90.00
_cell.angle_gamma   90.00
#
_symmetry.space_group_name_H-M   'P 1'
#
loop_
_entity.id
_entity.type
_entity.pdbx_description
1 polymer ?
#
loop_
_entity_poly.entity_id
_entity_poly.type
_entity_poly.pdbx_seq_one_letter_code
_entity_poly.pdbx_strand_id
1 'polypeptide(L)'
;MDKRVSKALQFTTRKAWRRWLERNHASKKEVLLILYKREPKTGTFSNLDAIEEALCFGWIDGWFRPLDSERKVQRYTPRRKGSSWSDYNIARAWKLLGEKKMTPAGRAKLPADALSVWKEHRPTVLEVIPQNRAIRFAEERIDYLSKVARPALTP
;
A
#
# COMPACT_ATOMS: atom_id res chain seq x y z
N MET A 1 5.98 -27.96 -6.67
CA MET A 1 5.79 -26.68 -5.94
C MET A 1 6.74 -25.63 -6.52
N ASP A 2 6.26 -24.45 -6.91
CA ASP A 2 7.12 -23.39 -7.46
C ASP A 2 8.22 -23.03 -6.45
N LYS A 3 9.50 -23.12 -6.84
CA LYS A 3 10.65 -22.82 -5.98
C LYS A 3 10.56 -21.39 -5.39
N ARG A 4 9.89 -20.45 -6.06
CA ARG A 4 9.67 -19.09 -5.55
C ARG A 4 8.74 -19.10 -4.34
N VAL A 5 7.63 -19.85 -4.40
CA VAL A 5 6.63 -19.93 -3.32
C VAL A 5 7.20 -20.57 -2.05
N SER A 6 8.21 -21.45 -2.17
CA SER A 6 8.84 -22.13 -1.03
C SER A 6 9.49 -21.20 0.01
N LYS A 7 9.79 -19.94 -0.36
CA LYS A 7 10.41 -18.94 0.52
C LYS A 7 9.44 -17.84 0.99
N ALA A 8 8.13 -18.03 0.80
CA ALA A 8 7.13 -17.06 1.21
C ALA A 8 7.04 -16.97 2.75
N LEU A 9 6.96 -15.76 3.27
CA LEU A 9 6.82 -15.46 4.69
C LEU A 9 5.35 -15.32 5.05
N GLN A 10 4.97 -15.82 6.22
CA GLN A 10 3.65 -15.61 6.79
C GLN A 10 3.78 -14.75 8.05
N PHE A 11 2.96 -13.71 8.14
CA PHE A 11 2.80 -12.91 9.35
C PHE A 11 1.37 -13.03 9.83
N THR A 12 1.20 -12.99 11.14
CA THR A 12 -0.12 -13.02 11.78
C THR A 12 -0.53 -11.67 12.34
N THR A 13 0.37 -10.68 12.37
CA THR A 13 0.07 -9.34 12.88
C THR A 13 0.67 -8.24 12.03
N ARG A 14 -0.03 -7.10 11.94
CA ARG A 14 0.49 -5.86 11.32
C ARG A 14 1.84 -5.44 11.88
N LYS A 15 2.04 -5.55 13.20
CA LYS A 15 3.32 -5.22 13.87
C LYS A 15 4.47 -6.13 13.46
N ALA A 16 4.21 -7.43 13.23
CA ALA A 16 5.25 -8.35 12.77
C ALA A 16 5.71 -8.01 11.35
N TRP A 17 4.76 -7.70 10.45
CA TRP A 17 5.06 -7.26 9.10
C TRP A 17 5.84 -5.94 9.08
N ARG A 18 5.39 -4.94 9.85
CA ARG A 18 6.10 -3.66 9.99
C ARG A 18 7.55 -3.84 10.45
N ARG A 19 7.79 -4.65 11.47
CA ARG A 19 9.16 -4.96 11.97
C ARG A 19 10.04 -5.62 10.91
N TRP A 20 9.45 -6.44 10.03
CA TRP A 20 10.20 -6.99 8.91
C TRP A 20 10.61 -5.88 7.95
N LEU A 21 9.69 -4.97 7.57
CA LEU A 21 9.98 -3.84 6.70
C LEU A 21 11.04 -2.91 7.29
N GLU A 22 10.95 -2.57 8.58
CA GLU A 22 11.95 -1.74 9.28
C GLU A 22 13.38 -2.26 9.06
N ARG A 23 13.58 -3.57 9.19
CA ARG A 23 14.90 -4.21 9.02
C ARG A 23 15.32 -4.42 7.57
N ASN A 24 14.38 -4.51 6.64
CA ASN A 24 14.65 -5.09 5.31
C ASN A 24 14.34 -4.16 4.13
N HIS A 25 13.57 -3.09 4.32
CA HIS A 25 13.03 -2.29 3.21
C HIS A 25 14.11 -1.66 2.31
N ALA A 26 15.29 -1.38 2.86
CA ALA A 26 16.41 -0.77 2.14
C ALA A 26 17.33 -1.80 1.47
N SER A 27 17.39 -3.05 1.95
CA SER A 27 18.37 -4.05 1.51
C SER A 27 17.77 -5.18 0.68
N LYS A 28 16.48 -5.47 0.84
CA LYS A 28 15.80 -6.54 0.09
C LYS A 28 15.18 -6.00 -1.19
N LYS A 29 15.28 -6.78 -2.26
CA LYS A 29 14.69 -6.44 -3.58
C LYS A 29 13.23 -6.87 -3.71
N GLU A 30 12.83 -7.87 -2.93
CA GLU A 30 11.46 -8.37 -2.89
C GLU A 30 11.19 -9.20 -1.63
N VAL A 31 9.92 -9.45 -1.37
CA VAL A 31 9.45 -10.48 -0.43
C VAL A 31 8.15 -11.08 -0.95
N LEU A 32 7.95 -12.37 -0.67
CA LEU A 32 6.70 -13.06 -0.93
C LEU A 32 5.97 -13.24 0.40
N LEU A 33 4.72 -12.81 0.45
CA LEU A 33 3.87 -12.85 1.63
C LEU A 33 2.74 -13.84 1.42
N ILE A 34 2.53 -14.75 2.37
CA ILE A 34 1.33 -15.59 2.43
C ILE A 34 0.24 -14.76 3.08
N LEU A 35 -0.84 -14.51 2.35
CA LEU A 35 -2.02 -13.76 2.79
C LEU A 35 -3.28 -14.59 2.55
N TYR A 36 -4.31 -14.36 3.36
CA TYR A 36 -5.63 -14.96 3.11
C TYR A 36 -6.31 -14.25 1.93
N LYS A 37 -7.03 -15.01 1.10
CA LYS A 37 -7.82 -14.48 -0.02
C LYS A 37 -9.02 -13.67 0.46
N ARG A 38 -9.58 -14.06 1.60
CA ARG A 38 -10.64 -13.36 2.32
C ARG A 38 -10.08 -12.79 3.60
N GLU A 39 -10.67 -11.70 4.08
CA GLU A 39 -10.24 -11.10 5.34
C GLU A 39 -10.46 -12.09 6.50
N PRO A 40 -9.45 -12.33 7.35
CA PRO A 40 -9.57 -13.27 8.46
C PRO A 40 -10.66 -12.78 9.44
N LYS A 41 -11.58 -13.67 9.84
CA LYS A 41 -12.58 -13.36 10.88
C LYS A 41 -11.97 -12.92 12.20
N THR A 42 -10.71 -13.31 12.45
CA THR A 42 -9.95 -12.99 13.65
C THR A 42 -9.26 -11.61 13.61
N GLY A 43 -9.31 -10.88 12.48
CA GLY A 43 -8.94 -9.47 12.40
C GLY A 43 -7.47 -9.11 12.65
N THR A 44 -6.55 -10.08 12.64
CA THR A 44 -5.18 -9.86 13.15
C THR A 44 -4.17 -9.34 12.10
N PHE A 45 -4.34 -9.67 10.82
CA PHE A 45 -3.52 -9.14 9.72
C PHE A 45 -4.23 -9.26 8.36
N SER A 46 -4.70 -8.13 7.84
CA SER A 46 -5.45 -8.04 6.58
C SER A 46 -4.56 -7.85 5.35
N ASN A 47 -5.12 -8.04 4.15
CA ASN A 47 -4.45 -7.61 2.92
C ASN A 47 -4.23 -6.09 2.92
N LEU A 48 -5.18 -5.36 3.50
CA LEU A 48 -5.11 -3.91 3.64
C LEU A 48 -3.95 -3.48 4.56
N ASP A 49 -3.77 -4.16 5.69
CA ASP A 49 -2.64 -3.91 6.58
C ASP A 49 -1.31 -4.16 5.87
N ALA A 50 -1.24 -5.23 5.07
CA ALA A 50 -0.04 -5.57 4.32
C ALA A 50 0.36 -4.46 3.32
N ILE A 51 -0.60 -3.95 2.54
CA ILE A 51 -0.34 -2.85 1.59
C ILE A 51 -0.08 -1.52 2.31
N GLU A 52 -0.83 -1.17 3.36
CA GLU A 52 -0.62 0.08 4.09
C GLU A 52 0.77 0.15 4.74
N GLU A 53 1.21 -0.94 5.37
CA GLU A 53 2.56 -1.01 5.91
C GLU A 53 3.60 -1.01 4.79
N ALA A 54 3.38 -1.70 3.66
CA ALA A 54 4.30 -1.62 2.53
C ALA A 54 4.48 -0.18 2.02
N LEU A 55 3.38 0.57 1.86
CA LEU A 55 3.42 1.98 1.45
C LEU A 55 4.21 2.84 2.44
N CYS A 56 4.09 2.59 3.76
CA CYS A 56 4.85 3.28 4.80
C CYS A 56 6.37 3.25 4.56
N PHE A 57 6.88 2.19 3.92
CA PHE A 57 8.31 1.98 3.66
C PHE A 57 8.67 2.16 2.17
N GLY A 58 7.75 2.64 1.34
CA GLY A 58 8.00 2.87 -0.08
C GLY A 58 7.98 1.58 -0.91
N TRP A 59 7.27 0.56 -0.44
CA TRP A 59 7.06 -0.72 -1.11
C TRP A 59 5.64 -0.81 -1.67
N ILE A 60 5.40 -1.73 -2.60
CA ILE A 60 4.08 -1.99 -3.19
C ILE A 60 3.91 -3.49 -3.47
N ASP A 61 2.66 -3.93 -3.51
CA ASP A 61 2.29 -5.26 -3.99
C ASP A 61 2.44 -5.37 -5.52
N GLY A 62 2.70 -6.59 -5.98
CA GLY A 62 2.80 -6.94 -7.39
C GLY A 62 1.85 -8.07 -7.76
N TRP A 63 2.35 -9.06 -8.48
CA TRP A 63 1.55 -10.25 -8.80
C TRP A 63 1.22 -11.05 -7.54
N PHE A 64 0.13 -11.81 -7.63
CA PHE A 64 -0.22 -12.84 -6.67
C PHE A 64 -0.43 -14.20 -7.35
N ARG A 65 -0.32 -15.28 -6.57
CA ARG A 65 -0.65 -16.64 -6.99
C ARG A 65 -1.47 -17.33 -5.90
N PRO A 66 -2.52 -18.09 -6.24
CA PRO A 66 -3.19 -18.95 -5.27
C PRO A 66 -2.21 -19.94 -4.66
N LEU A 67 -2.28 -20.14 -3.35
CA LEU A 67 -1.52 -21.17 -2.63
C LEU A 67 -2.38 -22.41 -2.39
N ASP A 68 -3.62 -22.18 -1.94
CA ASP A 68 -4.65 -23.20 -1.71
C ASP A 68 -6.05 -22.55 -1.81
N SER A 69 -7.09 -23.19 -1.27
CA SER A 69 -8.47 -22.66 -1.27
C SER A 69 -8.60 -21.31 -0.57
N GLU A 70 -7.86 -21.08 0.51
CA GLU A 70 -8.02 -19.92 1.40
C GLU A 70 -6.90 -18.89 1.28
N ARG A 71 -5.71 -19.30 0.82
CA ARG A 71 -4.50 -18.48 0.86
C ARG A 71 -3.96 -18.19 -0.52
N LYS A 72 -3.23 -17.08 -0.61
CA LYS A 72 -2.46 -16.65 -1.78
C LYS A 72 -1.07 -16.21 -1.35
N VAL A 73 -0.13 -16.30 -2.28
CA VAL A 73 1.18 -15.66 -2.18
C VAL A 73 1.11 -14.34 -2.94
N GLN A 74 1.41 -13.25 -2.25
CA GLN A 74 1.48 -11.90 -2.80
C GLN A 74 2.93 -11.43 -2.80
N ARG A 75 3.43 -10.98 -3.96
CA ARG A 75 4.78 -10.39 -4.02
C ARG A 75 4.72 -8.92 -3.61
N TYR A 76 5.73 -8.47 -2.87
CA TYR A 76 5.97 -7.08 -2.55
C TYR A 76 7.39 -6.68 -2.94
N THR A 77 7.55 -5.46 -3.44
CA THR A 77 8.84 -4.91 -3.88
C THR A 77 8.97 -3.43 -3.55
N PRO A 78 10.20 -2.89 -3.41
CA PRO A 78 10.42 -1.45 -3.38
C PRO A 78 9.85 -0.80 -4.63
N ARG A 79 9.18 0.35 -4.46
CA ARG A 79 8.69 1.13 -5.60
C ARG A 79 9.86 1.73 -6.37
N ARG A 80 9.78 1.68 -7.70
CA ARG A 80 10.73 2.37 -8.58
C ARG A 80 10.55 3.88 -8.41
N LYS A 81 11.64 4.64 -8.53
CA LYS A 81 11.54 6.11 -8.56
C LYS A 81 10.71 6.49 -9.78
N GLY A 82 9.72 7.36 -9.62
CA GLY A 82 8.85 7.83 -10.71
C GLY A 82 7.73 6.88 -11.15
N SER A 83 7.57 5.68 -10.55
CA SER A 83 6.44 4.81 -10.94
C SER A 83 5.10 5.41 -10.50
N SER A 84 4.07 5.23 -11.34
CA SER A 84 2.71 5.76 -11.15
C SER A 84 2.04 5.26 -9.87
N TRP A 85 1.33 6.15 -9.18
CA TRP A 85 0.50 5.80 -8.04
C TRP A 85 -0.98 5.82 -8.44
N SER A 86 -1.72 4.79 -8.05
CA SER A 86 -3.18 4.82 -8.14
C SER A 86 -3.76 5.76 -7.10
N ASP A 87 -4.98 6.27 -7.34
CA ASP A 87 -5.66 7.17 -6.40
C ASP A 87 -5.88 6.50 -5.06
N TYR A 88 -6.17 5.20 -5.07
CA TYR A 88 -6.31 4.40 -3.86
C TYR A 88 -5.03 4.38 -3.02
N ASN A 89 -3.86 4.25 -3.65
CA ASN A 89 -2.60 4.23 -2.91
C ASN A 89 -2.19 5.64 -2.46
N ILE A 90 -2.57 6.68 -3.20
CA ILE A 90 -2.43 8.07 -2.76
C ILE A 90 -3.30 8.32 -1.52
N ALA A 91 -4.58 7.94 -1.56
CA ALA A 91 -5.50 8.06 -0.44
C ALA A 91 -5.00 7.31 0.80
N ARG A 92 -4.53 6.06 0.62
CA ARG A 92 -3.89 5.31 1.71
C ARG A 92 -2.65 6.04 2.24
N ALA A 93 -1.79 6.55 1.37
CA ALA A 93 -0.61 7.29 1.80
C ALA A 93 -0.96 8.54 2.60
N TRP A 94 -2.00 9.27 2.22
CA TRP A 94 -2.49 10.44 2.96
C TRP A 94 -3.07 10.09 4.33
N LYS A 95 -3.89 9.04 4.41
CA LYS A 95 -4.35 8.48 5.68
C LYS A 95 -3.15 8.17 6.58
N LEU A 96 -2.16 7.46 6.06
CA LEU A 96 -0.95 7.07 6.80
C LEU A 96 -0.05 8.26 7.16
N LEU A 97 -0.06 9.33 6.38
CA LEU A 97 0.61 10.59 6.71
C LEU A 97 -0.12 11.31 7.86
N GLY A 98 -1.46 11.36 7.83
CA GLY A 98 -2.29 11.90 8.91
C GLY A 98 -2.12 11.12 10.22
N GLU A 99 -2.07 9.80 10.14
CA GLU A 99 -1.78 8.90 11.27
C GLU A 99 -0.31 8.90 11.71
N LYS A 100 0.57 9.69 11.07
CA LYS A 100 2.02 9.75 11.34
C LYS A 100 2.75 8.40 11.21
N LYS A 101 2.19 7.45 10.45
CA LYS A 101 2.79 6.11 10.23
C LYS A 101 3.81 6.08 9.08
N MET A 102 3.68 7.00 8.13
CA MET A 102 4.52 7.07 6.93
C MET A 102 5.99 7.43 7.27
N THR A 103 6.93 6.56 6.91
CA THR A 103 8.38 6.74 7.17
C THR A 103 9.04 7.66 6.13
N PRO A 104 10.28 8.13 6.35
CA PRO A 104 11.03 8.86 5.33
C PRO A 104 11.15 8.10 4.00
N ALA A 105 11.35 6.78 4.05
CA ALA A 105 11.45 5.93 2.85
C ALA A 105 10.13 5.91 2.05
N GLY A 106 8.99 5.84 2.72
CA GLY A 106 7.67 5.93 2.08
C GLY A 106 7.42 7.31 1.47
N ARG A 107 7.70 8.38 2.22
CA ARG A 107 7.56 9.78 1.75
C ARG A 107 8.40 10.05 0.51
N ALA A 108 9.63 9.53 0.46
CA ALA A 108 10.52 9.70 -0.68
C ALA A 108 10.02 9.05 -1.98
N LYS A 109 9.05 8.12 -1.90
CA LYS A 109 8.45 7.46 -3.08
C LYS A 109 7.12 8.07 -3.50
N LEU A 110 6.51 8.90 -2.67
CA LEU A 110 5.24 9.55 -2.96
C LEU A 110 5.42 10.61 -4.06
N PRO A 111 4.48 10.78 -5.00
CA PRO A 111 4.53 11.85 -5.99
C PRO A 111 4.58 13.22 -5.32
N ALA A 112 5.34 14.15 -5.90
CA ALA A 112 5.57 15.46 -5.30
C ALA A 112 4.29 16.31 -5.22
N ASP A 113 3.47 16.25 -6.27
CA ASP A 113 2.12 16.81 -6.36
C ASP A 113 1.21 16.24 -5.26
N ALA A 114 1.15 14.91 -5.12
CA ALA A 114 0.36 14.25 -4.08
C ALA A 114 0.79 14.66 -2.67
N LEU A 115 2.11 14.82 -2.45
CA LEU A 115 2.64 15.31 -1.17
C LEU A 115 2.33 16.79 -0.94
N SER A 116 2.34 17.62 -1.99
CA SER A 116 2.01 19.05 -1.92
C SER A 116 0.55 19.26 -1.53
N VAL A 117 -0.36 18.56 -2.20
CA VAL A 117 -1.81 18.60 -1.89
C VAL A 117 -2.07 18.17 -0.45
N TRP A 118 -1.40 17.11 0.03
CA TRP A 118 -1.52 16.70 1.43
C TRP A 118 -0.97 17.74 2.42
N LYS A 119 0.09 18.45 2.02
CA LYS A 119 0.68 19.56 2.79
C LYS A 119 -0.27 20.73 2.97
N GLU A 120 -0.97 21.08 1.91
CA GLU A 120 -1.90 22.19 1.87
C GLU A 120 -3.22 21.88 2.56
N HIS A 121 -3.84 20.73 2.25
CA HIS A 121 -5.22 20.47 2.65
C HIS A 121 -5.40 19.47 3.78
N ARG A 122 -4.35 18.70 4.14
CA ARG A 122 -4.42 17.65 5.18
C ARG A 122 -5.69 16.78 5.09
N PRO A 123 -6.04 16.25 3.89
CA PRO A 123 -7.34 15.63 3.68
C PRO A 123 -7.52 14.41 4.59
N THR A 124 -8.66 14.38 5.29
CA THR A 124 -9.06 13.23 6.12
C THR A 124 -9.77 12.20 5.25
N VAL A 125 -9.09 11.10 4.94
CA VAL A 125 -9.65 9.96 4.19
C VAL A 125 -10.45 9.09 5.17
N LEU A 126 -11.77 9.03 4.99
CA LEU A 126 -12.66 8.23 5.82
C LEU A 126 -12.73 6.77 5.35
N GLU A 127 -12.81 6.55 4.03
CA GLU A 127 -12.99 5.21 3.49
C GLU A 127 -12.42 5.08 2.08
N VAL A 128 -11.78 3.94 1.80
CA VAL A 128 -11.27 3.57 0.49
C VAL A 128 -12.08 2.37 0.01
N ILE A 129 -13.03 2.58 -0.91
CA ILE A 129 -13.99 1.54 -1.31
C ILE A 129 -13.40 0.69 -2.44
N PRO A 130 -13.07 -0.59 -2.21
CA PRO A 130 -12.35 -1.41 -3.20
C PRO A 130 -13.17 -1.74 -4.45
N GLN A 131 -14.50 -1.72 -4.33
CA GLN A 131 -15.42 -2.20 -5.38
C GLN A 131 -15.97 -1.08 -6.30
N ASN A 132 -15.90 0.20 -5.88
CA ASN A 132 -16.54 1.32 -6.61
C ASN A 132 -15.61 2.44 -7.08
N ARG A 133 -14.28 2.30 -7.07
CA ARG A 133 -13.36 3.38 -7.50
C ARG A 133 -13.61 4.72 -6.80
N ALA A 134 -14.16 4.65 -5.59
CA ALA A 134 -14.53 5.82 -4.81
C ALA A 134 -13.68 5.91 -3.54
N ILE A 135 -13.25 7.13 -3.22
CA ILE A 135 -12.57 7.50 -1.98
C ILE A 135 -13.47 8.51 -1.29
N ARG A 136 -13.84 8.26 -0.03
CA ARG A 136 -14.66 9.20 0.76
C ARG A 136 -13.77 10.02 1.68
N PHE A 137 -13.90 11.34 1.61
CA PHE A 137 -13.24 12.30 2.49
C PHE A 137 -14.25 12.88 3.50
N ALA A 138 -13.75 13.36 4.65
CA ALA A 138 -14.60 13.88 5.73
C ALA A 138 -15.27 15.22 5.45
N GLU A 139 -14.70 16.01 4.53
CA GLU A 139 -15.24 17.30 4.10
C GLU A 139 -15.70 17.19 2.65
N GLU A 140 -16.94 17.53 2.37
CA GLU A 140 -17.53 17.43 1.03
C GLU A 140 -16.77 18.34 0.03
N ARG A 141 -16.26 17.72 -1.05
CA ARG A 141 -15.68 18.34 -2.26
C ARG A 141 -14.26 18.89 -2.18
N ILE A 142 -13.29 18.06 -1.81
CA ILE A 142 -12.01 18.08 -2.54
C ILE A 142 -12.05 16.91 -3.53
N ASP A 143 -12.60 17.16 -4.73
CA ASP A 143 -12.41 16.26 -5.86
C ASP A 143 -10.93 16.35 -6.28
N TYR A 144 -10.10 15.55 -5.62
CA TYR A 144 -8.67 15.48 -5.87
C TYR A 144 -8.36 15.01 -7.30
N LEU A 145 -9.24 14.20 -7.91
CA LEU A 145 -9.06 13.75 -9.30
C LEU A 145 -9.15 14.91 -10.28
N SER A 146 -9.93 15.94 -9.95
CA SER A 146 -9.99 17.19 -10.73
C SER A 146 -8.74 18.07 -10.57
N LYS A 147 -7.97 17.89 -9.48
CA LYS A 147 -6.81 18.75 -9.13
C LYS A 147 -5.45 18.13 -9.44
N VAL A 148 -5.38 16.84 -9.72
CA VAL A 148 -4.14 16.17 -10.12
C VAL A 148 -4.27 15.73 -11.57
N ALA A 149 -3.70 16.56 -12.45
CA ALA A 149 -3.37 16.13 -13.80
C ALA A 149 -2.39 14.96 -13.69
N ARG A 150 -2.88 13.73 -13.82
CA ARG A 150 -2.00 12.59 -13.98
C ARG A 150 -1.21 12.80 -15.27
N PRO A 151 0.13 12.74 -15.26
CA PRO A 151 0.85 12.66 -16.52
C PRO A 151 0.28 11.45 -17.29
N ALA A 152 -0.07 11.68 -18.56
CA ALA A 152 -0.60 10.64 -19.43
C ALA A 152 0.29 9.41 -19.29
N LEU A 153 -0.33 8.25 -19.05
CA LEU A 153 0.36 6.97 -19.13
C LEU A 153 0.96 6.91 -20.54
N THR A 154 2.29 7.00 -20.64
CA THR A 154 2.97 6.84 -21.92
C THR A 154 2.62 5.42 -22.43
N PRO A 155 2.13 5.28 -23.66
CA PRO A 155 1.73 3.99 -24.22
C PRO A 155 2.89 2.99 -24.29
#